data_AF-A0A3B9PHN4-F1
#
_entry.id   AF-A0A3B9PHN4-F1
#
_cell.length_a   1.000
_cell.length_b   1.000
_cell.length_c   1.000
_cell.angle_alpha   90.00
_cell.angle_beta   90.00
_cell.angle_gamma   90.00
#
_symmetry.space_group_name_H-M   'P 1'
#
loop_
_entity.id
_entity.type
_entity.pdbx_description
1 polymer ?
#
loop_
_entity_poly.entity_id
_entity_poly.type
_entity_poly.pdbx_seq_one_letter_code
_entity_poly.pdbx_strand_id
1 'polypeptide(L)'
;MMRVVLDTNVLVAGLTSRSGASYQLLLGAIDRRFEVLASPPLWLEYESVLKRDEIMRLHGLNRADIDDFLDGLATVVRPVHFHYLWRPQLRDPKDEMVLETTMNGQADAL
;
A
#
# COMPACT_ATOMS: atom_id res chain seq x y z
N MET A 1 8.64 16.32 -6.00
CA MET A 1 7.47 15.51 -6.35
C MET A 1 6.92 14.97 -5.04
N MET A 2 5.61 15.04 -4.82
CA MET A 2 5.01 14.63 -3.55
C MET A 2 5.24 13.13 -3.33
N ARG A 3 5.70 12.75 -2.15
CA ARG A 3 5.94 11.35 -1.75
C ARG A 3 4.83 10.89 -0.82
N VAL A 4 4.22 9.76 -1.11
CA VAL A 4 3.02 9.28 -0.42
C VAL A 4 3.19 7.83 -0.02
N VAL A 5 2.84 7.49 1.21
CA VAL A 5 2.59 6.10 1.63
C VAL A 5 1.09 5.88 1.51
N LEU A 6 0.68 4.78 0.87
CA LEU A 6 -0.75 4.47 0.78
C LEU A 6 -1.15 3.61 1.98
N ASP A 7 -2.22 3.97 2.68
CA ASP A 7 -2.83 3.04 3.63
C ASP A 7 -3.39 1.82 2.86
N THR A 8 -3.28 0.64 3.45
CA THR A 8 -3.91 -0.59 2.96
C THR A 8 -5.42 -0.40 2.72
N ASN A 9 -6.10 0.42 3.53
CA ASN A 9 -7.51 0.77 3.31
C ASN A 9 -7.76 1.48 1.96
N VAL A 10 -6.80 2.28 1.48
CA VAL A 10 -6.87 2.92 0.15
C VAL A 10 -6.81 1.86 -0.94
N LEU A 11 -5.95 0.85 -0.79
CA LEU A 11 -5.87 -0.26 -1.75
C LEU A 11 -7.18 -1.05 -1.78
N VAL A 12 -7.69 -1.46 -0.61
CA VAL A 12 -8.97 -2.19 -0.51
C VAL A 12 -10.11 -1.38 -1.13
N ALA A 13 -10.27 -0.11 -0.73
CA ALA A 13 -11.34 0.74 -1.24
C ALA A 13 -11.20 1.06 -2.74
N GLY A 14 -9.97 1.13 -3.24
CA GLY A 14 -9.67 1.37 -4.64
C GLY A 14 -10.10 0.23 -5.57
N LEU A 15 -10.15 -1.01 -5.06
CA LEU A 15 -10.67 -2.16 -5.79
C LEU A 15 -12.22 -2.21 -5.83
N THR A 16 -12.90 -1.47 -4.95
CA THR A 16 -14.37 -1.51 -4.84
C THR A 16 -15.10 -0.75 -5.96
N SER A 17 -14.62 0.44 -6.32
CA SER A 17 -15.36 1.34 -7.23
C SER A 17 -14.45 2.21 -8.07
N ARG A 18 -14.71 2.25 -9.37
CA ARG A 18 -13.99 3.07 -10.36
C ARG A 18 -14.27 4.58 -10.25
N SER A 19 -15.27 5.00 -9.47
CA SER A 19 -15.59 6.41 -9.23
C SER A 19 -15.16 6.90 -7.84
N GLY A 20 -14.64 6.01 -6.98
CA GLY A 20 -14.21 6.36 -5.63
C GLY A 20 -12.90 7.16 -5.60
N ALA A 21 -12.72 7.97 -4.55
CA ALA A 21 -11.49 8.74 -4.35
C ALA A 21 -10.24 7.84 -4.28
N SER A 22 -10.33 6.69 -3.62
CA SER A 22 -9.23 5.72 -3.54
C SER A 22 -8.81 5.17 -4.90
N TYR A 23 -9.76 4.90 -5.79
CA TYR A 23 -9.45 4.49 -7.16
C TYR A 23 -8.73 5.59 -7.94
N GLN A 24 -9.13 6.86 -7.76
CA GLN A 24 -8.45 7.99 -8.36
C GLN A 24 -7.03 8.19 -7.81
N LEU A 25 -6.79 7.88 -6.52
CA LEU A 25 -5.45 7.86 -5.95
C LEU A 25 -4.59 6.77 -6.59
N LEU A 26 -5.12 5.55 -6.76
CA LEU A 26 -4.40 4.47 -7.46
C LEU A 26 -4.07 4.84 -8.90
N LEU A 27 -5.01 5.45 -9.65
CA LEU A 27 -4.73 5.97 -10.98
C LEU A 27 -3.65 7.07 -10.96
N GLY A 28 -3.71 7.98 -9.98
CA GLY A 28 -2.70 9.01 -9.80
C GLY A 28 -1.30 8.45 -9.52
N ALA A 29 -1.20 7.34 -8.78
CA ALA A 29 0.05 6.62 -8.56
C ALA A 29 0.57 5.99 -9.87
N ILE A 30 -0.29 5.29 -10.62
CA ILE A 30 0.09 4.68 -11.91
C ILE A 30 0.52 5.74 -12.93
N ASP A 31 -0.19 6.87 -12.99
CA ASP A 31 0.14 8.04 -13.82
C ASP A 31 1.39 8.80 -13.32
N ARG A 32 2.01 8.36 -12.21
CA ARG A 32 3.15 9.02 -11.56
C ARG A 32 2.87 10.48 -11.26
N ARG A 33 1.69 10.83 -10.77
CA ARG A 33 1.37 12.20 -10.29
C ARG A 33 2.02 12.48 -8.93
N PHE A 34 2.32 11.43 -8.19
CA PHE A 34 3.11 11.42 -6.96
C PHE A 34 3.93 10.12 -6.90
N GLU A 35 4.93 10.08 -6.02
CA GLU A 35 5.80 8.92 -5.83
C GLU A 35 5.27 8.08 -4.67
N VAL A 36 4.90 6.82 -4.94
CA VAL A 36 4.45 5.90 -3.89
C VAL A 36 5.65 5.29 -3.19
N LEU A 37 5.67 5.34 -1.87
CA LEU A 37 6.69 4.73 -1.04
C LEU A 37 6.16 3.44 -0.43
N ALA A 38 6.93 2.35 -0.52
CA ALA A 38 6.62 1.13 0.21
C ALA A 38 7.89 0.45 0.72
N SER A 39 7.79 -0.11 1.92
CA SER A 39 8.82 -0.97 2.49
C SER A 39 8.43 -2.44 2.32
N PRO A 40 9.38 -3.39 2.40
CA PRO A 40 9.05 -4.82 2.39
C PRO A 40 7.95 -5.25 3.38
N PRO A 41 7.96 -4.81 4.67
CA PRO A 41 6.87 -5.18 5.59
C PRO A 41 5.52 -4.60 5.18
N LEU A 42 5.46 -3.35 4.71
CA LEU A 42 4.22 -2.75 4.22
C LEU A 42 3.68 -3.49 2.98
N TRP A 43 4.57 -3.92 2.09
CA TRP A 43 4.18 -4.69 0.91
C TRP A 43 3.57 -6.05 1.26
N LEU A 44 4.16 -6.74 2.24
CA LEU A 44 3.62 -7.99 2.77
C LEU A 44 2.26 -7.76 3.45
N GLU A 45 2.06 -6.61 4.10
CA GLU A 45 0.75 -6.25 4.65
C GLU A 45 -0.29 -6.11 3.54
N TYR A 46 0.01 -5.38 2.45
CA TYR A 46 -0.89 -5.25 1.31
C TYR A 46 -1.29 -6.62 0.76
N GLU A 47 -0.31 -7.49 0.50
CA GLU A 47 -0.56 -8.84 0.03
C GLU A 47 -1.44 -9.63 0.99
N SER A 48 -1.12 -9.59 2.29
CA SER A 48 -1.85 -10.32 3.32
C SER A 48 -3.30 -9.87 3.47
N VAL A 49 -3.60 -8.58 3.28
CA VAL A 49 -4.94 -8.01 3.42
C VAL A 49 -5.76 -8.23 2.15
N LEU A 50 -5.19 -7.96 0.98
CA LEU A 50 -5.89 -8.11 -0.30
C LEU A 50 -6.21 -9.58 -0.62
N LYS A 51 -5.35 -10.52 -0.19
CA LYS A 51 -5.57 -11.97 -0.36
C LYS A 51 -6.44 -12.62 0.74
N ARG A 52 -7.09 -11.83 1.61
CA ARG A 52 -8.09 -12.39 2.54
C ARG A 52 -9.32 -12.83 1.77
N ASP A 53 -9.86 -14.00 2.13
CA ASP A 53 -11.03 -14.56 1.46
C ASP A 53 -12.27 -13.64 1.49
N GLU A 54 -12.40 -12.80 2.52
CA GLU A 54 -13.46 -11.79 2.60
C GLU A 54 -13.29 -10.67 1.56
N ILE A 55 -12.06 -10.18 1.36
CA ILE A 55 -11.73 -9.10 0.41
C ILE A 55 -11.80 -9.61 -1.03
N MET A 56 -11.19 -10.76 -1.30
CA MET A 56 -11.26 -11.41 -2.61
C MET A 56 -12.71 -11.66 -3.05
N ARG A 57 -13.56 -12.19 -2.15
CA ARG A 57 -14.98 -12.38 -2.43
C ARG A 57 -15.74 -11.07 -2.60
N LEU A 58 -15.43 -10.04 -1.82
CA LEU A 58 -16.06 -8.72 -1.92
C LEU A 58 -15.85 -8.10 -3.31
N HIS A 59 -14.66 -8.26 -3.87
CA HIS A 59 -14.30 -7.69 -5.17
C HIS A 59 -14.46 -8.66 -6.35
N GLY A 60 -14.79 -9.94 -6.08
CA GLY A 60 -14.86 -10.97 -7.12
C GLY A 60 -13.50 -11.28 -7.75
N LEU A 61 -12.42 -11.09 -7.01
CA LEU A 61 -11.04 -11.27 -7.46
C LEU A 61 -10.49 -12.59 -6.93
N ASN A 62 -9.62 -13.22 -7.72
CA ASN A 62 -8.84 -14.37 -7.28
C ASN A 62 -7.42 -13.93 -6.88
N ARG A 63 -6.61 -14.86 -6.34
CA ARG A 63 -5.24 -14.56 -5.88
C ARG A 63 -4.34 -14.03 -7.00
N ALA A 64 -4.46 -14.56 -8.22
CA ALA A 64 -3.67 -14.11 -9.36
C ALA A 64 -4.07 -12.69 -9.80
N ASP A 65 -5.35 -12.33 -9.73
CA ASP A 65 -5.77 -10.94 -10.02
C ASP A 65 -5.15 -9.94 -9.02
N ILE A 66 -5.03 -10.35 -7.75
CA ILE A 66 -4.36 -9.55 -6.71
C ILE A 66 -2.85 -9.46 -6.97
N ASP A 67 -2.23 -10.56 -7.38
CA ASP A 67 -0.81 -10.59 -7.76
C ASP A 67 -0.53 -9.67 -8.94
N ASP A 68 -1.32 -9.74 -10.02
CA ASP A 68 -1.21 -8.87 -11.19
C ASP A 68 -1.38 -7.38 -10.81
N PHE A 69 -2.32 -7.09 -9.89
CA PHE A 69 -2.50 -5.72 -9.38
C PHE A 69 -1.28 -5.22 -8.61
N LEU A 70 -0.76 -6.03 -7.68
CA LEU A 70 0.41 -5.65 -6.88
C LEU A 70 1.66 -5.52 -7.76
N ASP A 71 1.87 -6.43 -8.71
CA ASP A 71 2.97 -6.36 -9.67
C ASP A 71 2.89 -5.07 -10.50
N GLY A 72 1.70 -4.71 -10.97
CA GLY A 72 1.46 -3.44 -11.65
C GLY A 72 1.81 -2.22 -10.78
N LEU A 73 1.35 -2.21 -9.54
CA LEU A 73 1.65 -1.14 -8.58
C LEU A 73 3.15 -1.07 -8.25
N ALA A 74 3.83 -2.21 -8.16
CA ALA A 74 5.27 -2.28 -7.86
C ALA A 74 6.12 -1.53 -8.89
N THR A 75 5.67 -1.47 -10.14
CA THR A 75 6.38 -0.76 -11.23
C THR A 75 6.48 0.75 -11.04
N VAL A 76 5.63 1.33 -10.18
CA VAL A 76 5.59 2.78 -9.88
C VAL A 76 5.95 3.10 -8.43
N VAL A 77 6.26 2.08 -7.63
CA VAL A 77 6.63 2.22 -6.22
C VAL A 77 8.14 2.43 -6.09
N ARG A 78 8.51 3.37 -5.23
CA ARG A 78 9.88 3.56 -4.77
C ARG A 78 10.09 2.74 -3.47
N PRO A 79 11.02 1.77 -3.46
CA PRO A 79 11.28 0.97 -2.28
C PRO A 79 11.96 1.79 -1.18
N VAL A 80 11.48 1.63 0.05
CA VAL A 80 12.08 2.19 1.26
C VAL A 80 12.66 1.05 2.09
N HIS A 81 14.00 0.97 2.14
CA HIS A 81 14.72 -0.02 2.93
C HIS A 81 15.14 0.57 4.28
N PHE A 82 14.87 -0.15 5.36
CA PHE A 82 15.41 0.15 6.68
C PHE A 82 15.71 -1.15 7.43
N HIS A 83 16.72 -1.10 8.28
CA HIS A 83 17.12 -2.21 9.13
C HIS A 83 16.37 -2.11 10.45
N TYR A 84 15.65 -3.18 10.82
CA TYR A 84 15.02 -3.33 12.12
C TYR A 84 16.08 -3.27 13.24
N LEU A 85 16.29 -2.07 13.79
CA LEU A 85 16.96 -1.86 15.07
C LEU A 85 15.98 -1.44 16.17
N TRP A 86 14.69 -1.30 15.84
CA TRP A 86 13.66 -0.82 16.76
C TRP A 86 12.72 -1.96 17.18
N ARG A 87 12.45 -2.06 18.50
CA ARG A 87 11.43 -2.96 19.04
C ARG A 87 10.07 -2.26 18.99
N PRO A 88 9.03 -2.86 18.39
CA PRO A 88 7.72 -2.23 18.28
C PRO A 88 7.23 -1.66 19.63
N GLN A 89 6.99 -0.35 19.70
CA GLN A 89 6.48 0.33 20.90
C GLN A 89 4.98 0.68 20.78
N LEU A 90 4.40 0.62 19.57
CA LEU A 90 2.99 0.92 19.35
C LEU A 90 2.10 -0.25 19.76
N ARG A 91 0.87 0.09 20.15
CA ARG A 91 -0.14 -0.90 20.57
C ARG A 91 -0.53 -1.85 19.42
N ASP A 92 -0.56 -1.34 18.19
CA ASP A 92 -0.73 -2.15 16.98
C ASP A 92 0.60 -2.15 16.19
N PRO A 93 1.26 -3.32 16.07
CA PRO A 93 2.47 -3.45 15.25
C PRO A 93 2.29 -3.05 13.78
N LYS A 94 1.06 -3.03 13.26
CA LYS A 94 0.76 -2.61 11.88
C LYS A 94 0.94 -1.12 11.65
N ASP A 95 0.46 -0.32 12.61
CA ASP A 95 0.61 1.14 12.57
C ASP A 95 2.08 1.56 12.59
N GLU A 96 2.94 0.75 13.20
CA GLU A 96 4.38 0.98 13.26
C GLU A 96 5.05 0.82 11.89
N MET A 97 4.65 -0.17 11.09
CA MET A 97 5.18 -0.36 9.73
C MET A 97 4.85 0.81 8.81
N VAL A 98 3.63 1.34 8.92
CA VAL A 98 3.17 2.52 8.16
C VAL A 98 3.95 3.76 8.59
N LEU A 99 4.11 3.98 9.90
CA LEU A 99 4.83 5.12 10.44
C LEU A 99 6.33 5.06 10.08
N GLU A 100 6.96 3.90 10.21
CA GLU A 100 8.37 3.70 9.83
C GLU A 100 8.60 3.98 8.35
N THR A 101 7.70 3.53 7.47
CA THR A 101 7.79 3.79 6.03
C THR A 101 7.67 5.29 5.74
N THR A 102 6.72 5.97 6.38
CA THR A 102 6.50 7.42 6.26
C THR A 102 7.75 8.20 6.68
N MET A 103 8.33 7.88 7.83
CA MET A 103 9.50 8.57 8.36
C MET A 103 10.77 8.32 7.52
N ASN A 104 11.08 7.05 7.22
CA ASN A 104 12.31 6.70 6.49
C ASN A 104 12.24 7.10 5.01
N GLY A 105 11.05 7.13 4.42
CA GLY A 105 10.84 7.58 3.05
C GLY A 105 10.73 9.10 2.90
N GLN A 106 10.67 9.85 4.02
CA GLN A 106 10.36 11.28 4.05
C GLN A 106 9.07 11.58 3.28
N ALA A 107 8.00 10.85 3.62
CA ALA A 107 6.70 11.04 2.99
C ALA A 107 6.09 12.39 3.38
N ASP A 108 5.42 13.03 2.42
CA ASP A 108 4.72 14.30 2.61
C ASP A 108 3.28 14.10 3.11
N ALA A 109 2.70 12.90 2.92
CA ALA A 109 1.34 12.54 3.32
C ALA A 109 1.18 11.01 3.53
N LEU A 110 0.15 10.64 4.29
CA LEU A 110 -0.33 9.28 4.57
C LEU A 110 -1.83 9.17 4.25
#